data_AF-A0A6I2L4M3-F1
#
_entry.id   AF-A0A6I2L4M3-F1
#
_cell.length_a   1.000
_cell.length_b   1.000
_cell.length_c   1.000
_cell.angle_alpha   90.00
_cell.angle_beta   90.00
_cell.angle_gamma   90.00
#
_symmetry.space_group_name_H-M   'P 1'
#
loop_
_entity.id
_entity.type
_entity.pdbx_description
1 polymer ?
#
loop_
_entity_poly.entity_id
_entity_poly.type
_entity_poly.pdbx_seq_one_letter_code
_entity_poly.pdbx_strand_id
1 'polypeptide(L)'
;MLIQCGALPLTLAILYVMASFRLPVDYVRLALVQGLVAAGLAWKFGLAAWWRAIQLLFPLALLTALALQLPSWLFGAGFVLLLGWYWSTFRTQVPYYPSGPVVWDAVRQLLPRDRAPRVIDIGSGLGGLTLYLARVRPDADAVGIELAPLPWLVSWLRAKLARSRARFLLGDYEKLDFSQFDLVFAYLSPAAMSGLWRKAAAEMRPGSMLCSYEFIITERTSDSIIRATPTEIPLYIWYF
;
A
#
# COMPACT_ATOMS: atom_id res chain seq x y z
N MET A 1 -0.66 2.85 -21.19
CA MET A 1 -0.98 2.13 -22.45
C MET A 1 -1.93 2.91 -23.34
N LEU A 2 -3.13 3.30 -22.88
CA LEU A 2 -4.09 4.03 -23.74
C LEU A 2 -3.52 5.29 -24.39
N ILE A 3 -2.75 6.09 -23.64
CA ILE A 3 -2.07 7.28 -24.19
C ILE A 3 -1.04 6.93 -25.26
N GLN A 4 -0.30 5.83 -25.10
CA GLN A 4 0.65 5.36 -26.11
C GLN A 4 -0.08 4.90 -27.38
N CYS A 5 -1.16 4.14 -27.24
CA CYS A 5 -1.98 3.72 -28.37
C CYS A 5 -2.60 4.92 -29.10
N GLY A 6 -3.10 5.91 -28.33
CA GLY A 6 -3.66 7.16 -28.89
C GLY A 6 -2.61 8.08 -29.52
N ALA A 7 -1.36 8.02 -29.07
CA ALA A 7 -0.24 8.77 -29.66
C ALA A 7 0.20 8.20 -31.01
N LEU A 8 0.02 6.90 -31.24
CA LEU A 8 0.60 6.19 -32.39
C LEU A 8 0.19 6.77 -33.75
N PRO A 9 -1.08 7.11 -34.04
CA PRO A 9 -1.45 7.70 -35.33
C PRO A 9 -0.74 9.03 -35.60
N LEU A 10 -0.61 9.88 -34.58
CA LEU A 10 0.07 11.18 -34.70
C LEU A 10 1.58 10.99 -34.88
N THR A 11 2.18 10.03 -34.18
CA THR A 11 3.58 9.63 -34.38
C THR A 11 3.83 9.18 -35.82
N LEU A 12 2.99 8.29 -36.36
CA LEU A 12 3.11 7.80 -37.73
C LEU A 12 2.97 8.93 -38.76
N ALA A 13 2.05 9.87 -38.54
CA ALA A 13 1.91 11.04 -39.40
C ALA A 13 3.17 11.93 -39.39
N ILE A 14 3.76 12.17 -38.20
CA ILE A 14 5.01 12.93 -38.06
C ILE A 14 6.16 12.20 -38.79
N LEU A 15 6.28 10.88 -38.61
CA LEU A 15 7.33 10.10 -39.28
C LEU A 15 7.14 10.06 -40.80
N TYR A 16 5.90 9.99 -41.29
CA TYR A 16 5.61 10.07 -42.72
C TYR A 16 6.05 11.41 -43.31
N VAL A 17 5.77 12.52 -42.61
CA VAL A 17 6.23 13.85 -43.02
C VAL A 17 7.76 13.91 -43.01
N MET A 18 8.41 13.42 -41.96
CA MET A 18 9.88 13.35 -41.88
C MET A 18 10.47 12.57 -43.06
N ALA A 19 9.92 11.40 -43.37
CA ALA A 19 10.33 10.58 -44.50
C ALA A 19 10.13 11.29 -45.85
N SER A 20 9.03 12.04 -46.00
CA SER A 20 8.74 12.83 -47.22
C SER A 20 9.80 13.92 -47.46
N PHE A 21 10.39 14.45 -46.38
CA PHE A 21 11.53 15.38 -46.44
C PHE A 21 12.90 14.68 -46.46
N ARG A 22 12.95 13.35 -46.68
CA ARG A 22 14.16 12.53 -46.67
C ARG A 22 14.96 12.59 -45.35
N LEU A 23 14.29 12.89 -44.24
CA LEU A 23 14.91 12.77 -42.92
C LEU A 23 15.02 11.28 -42.55
N PRO A 24 16.08 10.87 -41.82
CA PRO A 24 16.24 9.50 -41.39
C PRO A 24 15.10 9.09 -40.43
N VAL A 25 14.52 7.92 -40.68
CA VAL A 25 13.50 7.30 -39.83
C VAL A 25 14.01 5.94 -39.38
N ASP A 26 14.55 5.89 -38.17
CA ASP A 26 14.95 4.65 -37.50
C ASP A 26 14.11 4.42 -36.24
N TYR A 27 14.26 3.25 -35.63
CA TYR A 27 13.50 2.88 -34.45
C TYR A 27 13.72 3.85 -33.28
N VAL A 28 14.94 4.38 -33.11
CA VAL A 28 15.24 5.36 -32.05
C VAL A 28 14.44 6.64 -32.24
N ARG A 29 14.41 7.21 -33.46
CA ARG A 29 13.60 8.40 -33.75
C ARG A 29 12.11 8.13 -33.60
N LEU A 30 11.63 6.95 -33.99
CA LEU A 30 10.25 6.53 -33.74
C LEU A 30 9.94 6.56 -32.24
N ALA A 31 10.78 5.97 -31.39
CA ALA A 31 10.57 5.95 -29.95
C ALA A 31 10.61 7.36 -29.33
N LEU A 32 11.51 8.23 -29.80
CA LEU A 32 11.56 9.63 -29.34
C LEU A 32 10.30 10.41 -29.70
N VAL A 33 9.87 10.35 -30.96
CA VAL A 33 8.64 11.03 -31.41
C VAL A 33 7.43 10.47 -30.67
N GLN A 34 7.32 9.15 -30.56
CA GLN A 34 6.25 8.49 -29.82
C GLN A 34 6.21 8.94 -28.36
N GLY A 35 7.37 8.99 -27.68
CA GLY A 35 7.48 9.41 -26.29
C GLY A 35 7.08 10.87 -26.09
N LEU A 36 7.54 11.77 -26.97
CA LEU A 36 7.21 13.19 -26.93
C LEU A 36 5.71 13.43 -27.14
N VAL A 37 5.12 12.78 -28.15
CA VAL A 37 3.68 12.88 -28.43
C VAL A 37 2.86 12.34 -27.25
N ALA A 38 3.22 11.17 -26.73
CA ALA A 38 2.53 10.56 -25.59
C ALA A 38 2.65 11.41 -24.31
N ALA A 39 3.81 12.01 -24.05
CA ALA A 39 4.01 12.93 -22.92
C ALA A 39 3.20 14.22 -23.09
N GLY A 40 3.10 14.75 -24.31
CA GLY A 40 2.26 15.91 -24.64
C GLY A 40 0.76 15.63 -24.44
N LEU A 41 0.29 14.45 -24.86
CA LEU A 41 -1.08 14.00 -24.59
C LEU A 41 -1.33 13.82 -23.08
N ALA A 42 -0.38 13.24 -22.34
CA ALA A 42 -0.50 13.11 -20.89
C ALA A 42 -0.58 14.47 -20.19
N TRP A 43 0.19 15.45 -20.64
CA TRP A 43 0.09 16.83 -20.16
C TRP A 43 -1.28 17.44 -20.48
N LYS A 44 -1.77 17.29 -21.72
CA LYS A 44 -3.08 17.79 -22.15
C LYS A 44 -4.23 17.20 -21.34
N PHE A 45 -4.14 15.93 -20.94
CA PHE A 45 -5.14 15.27 -20.09
C PHE A 45 -4.95 15.56 -18.59
N GLY A 46 -4.05 16.47 -18.20
CA GLY A 46 -3.88 16.87 -16.81
C GLY A 46 -3.25 15.80 -15.92
N LEU A 47 -2.54 14.82 -16.49
CA LEU A 47 -1.87 13.80 -15.69
C LEU A 47 -0.67 14.37 -14.93
N ALA A 48 -0.40 13.78 -13.76
CA ALA A 48 0.71 14.17 -12.89
C ALA A 48 2.08 14.13 -13.59
N ALA A 49 3.05 14.87 -13.06
CA ALA A 49 4.39 15.02 -13.64
C ALA A 49 5.10 13.69 -13.91
N TRP A 50 5.04 12.76 -12.96
CA TRP A 50 5.68 11.45 -13.11
C TRP A 50 5.06 10.62 -14.24
N TRP A 51 3.75 10.74 -14.49
CA TRP A 51 3.11 10.05 -15.61
C TRP A 51 3.62 10.54 -16.96
N ARG A 52 3.90 11.84 -17.08
CA ARG A 52 4.51 12.42 -18.30
C ARG A 52 5.90 11.84 -18.55
N ALA A 53 6.72 11.74 -17.51
CA ALA A 53 8.04 11.12 -17.59
C ALA A 53 7.96 9.63 -17.99
N ILE A 54 7.00 8.88 -17.41
CA ILE A 54 6.76 7.48 -17.80
C ILE A 54 6.36 7.40 -19.28
N GLN A 55 5.46 8.25 -19.78
CA GLN A 55 5.07 8.22 -21.20
C GLN A 55 6.23 8.56 -22.14
N LEU A 56 7.10 9.49 -21.74
CA LEU A 56 8.27 9.87 -22.53
C LEU A 56 9.28 8.72 -22.64
N LEU A 57 9.59 8.07 -21.52
CA LEU A 57 10.65 7.06 -21.43
C LEU A 57 10.19 5.67 -21.88
N PHE A 58 8.89 5.39 -21.86
CA PHE A 58 8.36 4.05 -22.12
C PHE A 58 8.76 3.47 -23.50
N PRO A 59 8.62 4.18 -24.64
CA PRO A 59 9.02 3.64 -25.94
C PRO A 59 10.51 3.33 -26.05
N LEU A 60 11.35 4.16 -25.42
CA LEU A 60 12.79 3.92 -25.33
C LEU A 60 13.11 2.68 -24.49
N ALA A 61 12.47 2.56 -23.32
CA ALA A 61 12.60 1.37 -22.47
C ALA A 61 12.13 0.08 -23.17
N LEU A 62 11.10 0.17 -24.02
CA LEU A 62 10.65 -0.96 -24.83
C LEU A 62 11.69 -1.36 -25.87
N LEU A 63 12.28 -0.40 -26.59
CA LEU A 63 13.34 -0.70 -27.56
C LEU A 63 14.59 -1.26 -26.90
N THR A 64 15.00 -0.73 -25.75
CA THR A 64 16.17 -1.27 -25.03
C THR A 64 15.88 -2.69 -24.52
N ALA A 65 14.68 -2.96 -24.02
CA ALA A 65 14.28 -4.31 -23.63
C ALA A 65 14.34 -5.31 -24.80
N LEU A 66 13.86 -4.90 -25.99
CA LEU A 66 13.93 -5.72 -27.20
C LEU A 66 15.38 -5.91 -27.68
N ALA A 67 16.19 -4.86 -27.67
CA ALA A 67 17.59 -4.91 -28.08
C ALA A 67 18.43 -5.82 -27.17
N LEU A 68 18.14 -5.83 -25.87
CA LEU A 68 18.76 -6.72 -24.88
C LEU A 68 18.17 -8.14 -24.88
N GLN A 69 17.19 -8.43 -25.74
CA GLN A 69 16.48 -9.71 -25.80
C GLN A 69 15.96 -10.16 -24.42
N LEU A 70 15.45 -9.22 -23.62
CA LEU A 70 14.99 -9.53 -22.27
C LEU A 70 13.87 -10.59 -22.34
N PRO A 71 13.98 -11.68 -21.58
CA PRO A 71 13.00 -12.74 -21.65
C PRO A 71 11.65 -12.26 -21.10
N SER A 72 10.57 -12.66 -21.77
CA SER A 72 9.21 -12.18 -21.49
C SER A 72 8.73 -12.47 -20.07
N TRP A 73 9.23 -13.56 -19.46
CA TRP A 73 8.88 -13.94 -18.10
C TRP A 73 9.30 -12.89 -17.05
N LEU A 74 10.31 -12.04 -17.32
CA LEU A 74 10.69 -10.96 -16.40
C LEU A 74 9.57 -9.93 -16.22
N PHE A 75 8.91 -9.56 -17.32
CA PHE A 75 7.76 -8.64 -17.27
C PHE A 75 6.56 -9.31 -16.60
N GLY A 76 6.33 -10.59 -16.87
CA GLY A 76 5.31 -11.39 -16.20
C GLY A 76 5.56 -11.49 -14.69
N ALA A 77 6.79 -11.74 -14.27
CA ALA A 77 7.19 -11.78 -12.87
C ALA A 77 7.01 -10.40 -12.21
N GLY A 78 7.45 -9.32 -12.86
CA GLY A 78 7.20 -7.95 -12.40
C GLY A 78 5.71 -7.65 -12.23
N PHE A 79 4.88 -8.07 -13.19
CA PHE A 79 3.44 -7.94 -13.09
C PHE A 79 2.87 -8.73 -11.91
N VAL A 80 3.24 -9.99 -11.72
CA VAL A 80 2.78 -10.83 -10.60
C VAL A 80 3.23 -10.25 -9.26
N LEU A 81 4.46 -9.71 -9.16
CA LEU A 81 4.95 -9.03 -7.96
C LEU A 81 4.12 -7.78 -7.63
N LEU A 82 3.89 -6.92 -8.62
CA LEU A 82 3.04 -5.73 -8.46
C LEU A 82 1.60 -6.10 -8.12
N LEU A 83 1.06 -7.13 -8.76
CA LEU A 83 -0.28 -7.65 -8.48
C LEU A 83 -0.37 -8.20 -7.06
N GLY A 84 0.65 -8.93 -6.58
CA GLY A 84 0.71 -9.41 -5.21
C GLY A 84 0.86 -8.28 -4.17
N TRP A 85 1.57 -7.20 -4.52
CA TRP A 85 1.75 -6.03 -3.66
C TRP A 85 0.50 -5.15 -3.58
N TYR A 86 -0.13 -4.87 -4.72
CA TYR A 86 -1.32 -4.01 -4.83
C TYR A 86 -2.64 -4.80 -4.94
N TRP A 87 -2.62 -6.05 -4.48
CA TRP A 87 -3.65 -7.07 -4.69
C TRP A 87 -5.08 -6.59 -4.45
N SER A 88 -5.29 -5.78 -3.42
CA SER A 88 -6.62 -5.32 -3.03
C SER A 88 -6.78 -3.80 -3.10
N THR A 89 -5.73 -3.04 -3.42
CA THR A 89 -5.77 -1.57 -3.41
C THR A 89 -6.80 -1.03 -4.40
N PHE A 90 -7.01 -1.72 -5.52
CA PHE A 90 -8.03 -1.34 -6.51
C PHE A 90 -9.49 -1.49 -6.01
N ARG A 91 -9.72 -2.26 -4.94
CA ARG A 91 -11.04 -2.46 -4.31
C ARG A 91 -11.19 -1.70 -3.00
N THR A 92 -10.20 -1.85 -2.12
CA THR A 92 -10.23 -1.33 -0.75
C THR A 92 -9.80 0.13 -0.66
N GLN A 93 -9.06 0.63 -1.66
CA GLN A 93 -8.45 1.96 -1.62
C GLN A 93 -7.55 2.15 -0.38
N VAL A 94 -6.96 1.06 0.12
CA VAL A 94 -5.97 1.07 1.19
C VAL A 94 -4.61 0.76 0.56
N PRO A 95 -3.77 1.76 0.29
CA PRO A 95 -2.39 1.53 -0.09
C PRO A 95 -1.55 1.12 1.13
N TYR A 96 -0.32 0.68 0.90
CA TYR A 96 0.58 0.32 1.98
C TYR A 96 1.08 1.58 2.72
N TYR A 97 0.67 1.73 3.98
CA TYR A 97 1.15 2.76 4.89
C TYR A 97 1.95 2.15 6.06
N PRO A 98 3.28 2.34 6.10
CA PRO A 98 4.09 1.85 7.22
C PRO A 98 3.98 2.79 8.41
N SER A 99 3.54 2.28 9.56
CA SER A 99 3.73 2.96 10.85
C SER A 99 5.17 2.81 11.35
N GLY A 100 5.62 3.73 12.21
CA GLY A 100 7.00 3.76 12.71
C GLY A 100 7.16 3.33 14.18
N PRO A 101 8.41 3.07 14.64
CA PRO A 101 8.69 2.60 16.01
C PRO A 101 8.11 3.48 17.12
N VAL A 102 8.03 4.79 16.90
CA VAL A 102 7.48 5.73 17.88
C VAL A 102 5.98 5.49 18.11
N VAL A 103 5.24 5.25 17.03
CA VAL A 103 3.81 4.88 17.11
C VAL A 103 3.66 3.50 17.76
N TRP A 104 4.54 2.56 17.43
CA TRP A 104 4.49 1.23 18.03
C TRP A 104 4.72 1.26 19.53
N ASP A 105 5.64 2.10 20.02
CA ASP A 105 5.86 2.29 21.44
C ASP A 105 4.66 2.97 22.12
N ALA A 106 4.04 3.97 21.48
CA ALA A 106 2.80 4.58 21.98
C ALA A 106 1.67 3.53 22.13
N VAL A 107 1.48 2.66 21.13
CA VAL A 107 0.51 1.55 21.22
C VAL A 107 0.88 0.58 22.34
N ARG A 108 2.16 0.22 22.49
CA ARG A 108 2.63 -0.64 23.59
C ARG A 108 2.30 -0.04 24.96
N GLN A 109 2.43 1.28 25.12
CA GLN A 109 2.14 1.95 26.39
C GLN A 109 0.66 1.93 26.77
N LEU A 110 -0.25 1.80 25.80
CA LEU A 110 -1.69 1.65 26.05
C LEU A 110 -2.09 0.27 26.55
N LEU A 111 -1.25 -0.75 26.31
CA LEU A 111 -1.59 -2.12 26.67
C LEU A 111 -1.60 -2.33 28.19
N PRO A 112 -2.60 -3.07 28.73
CA PRO A 112 -2.65 -3.38 30.16
C PRO A 112 -1.39 -4.11 30.61
N ARG A 113 -0.95 -3.84 31.83
CA ARG A 113 0.27 -4.42 32.43
C ARG A 113 -0.03 -5.56 33.41
N ASP A 114 -1.26 -5.62 33.89
CA ASP A 114 -1.78 -6.55 34.89
C ASP A 114 -2.21 -7.90 34.29
N ARG A 115 -2.42 -7.96 32.96
CA ARG A 115 -2.80 -9.18 32.24
C ARG A 115 -2.15 -9.26 30.87
N ALA A 116 -2.09 -10.48 30.32
CA ALA A 116 -1.66 -10.74 28.94
C ALA A 116 -2.69 -10.20 27.94
N PRO A 117 -2.38 -9.14 27.16
CA PRO A 117 -3.33 -8.56 26.23
C PRO A 117 -3.36 -9.33 24.91
N ARG A 118 -4.51 -9.33 24.26
CA ARG A 118 -4.68 -9.83 22.90
C ARG A 118 -4.83 -8.66 21.94
N VAL A 119 -3.90 -8.55 20.99
CA VAL A 119 -3.78 -7.35 20.14
C VAL A 119 -3.81 -7.76 18.68
N ILE A 120 -4.55 -7.01 17.87
CA ILE A 120 -4.54 -7.19 16.42
C ILE A 120 -4.15 -5.93 15.66
N ASP A 121 -3.28 -6.10 14.67
CA ASP A 121 -2.87 -5.12 13.67
C ASP A 121 -3.62 -5.41 12.36
N ILE A 122 -4.65 -4.61 12.04
CA ILE A 122 -5.45 -4.78 10.82
C ILE A 122 -4.82 -4.02 9.66
N GLY A 123 -4.55 -4.72 8.56
CA GLY A 123 -3.69 -4.20 7.50
C GLY A 123 -2.21 -4.17 7.94
N SER A 124 -1.77 -5.24 8.60
CA SER A 124 -0.44 -5.32 9.23
C SER A 124 0.74 -5.15 8.27
N GLY A 125 0.52 -5.26 6.96
CA GLY A 125 1.52 -5.08 5.93
C GLY A 125 2.73 -5.98 6.15
N LEU A 126 3.91 -5.38 6.29
CA LEU A 126 5.15 -6.13 6.55
C LEU A 126 5.29 -6.61 8.01
N GLY A 127 4.31 -6.33 8.88
CA GLY A 127 4.22 -6.83 10.25
C GLY A 127 5.02 -6.03 11.28
N GLY A 128 5.29 -4.75 11.02
CA GLY A 128 6.14 -3.90 11.87
C GLY A 128 5.69 -3.85 13.33
N LEU A 129 4.46 -3.38 13.59
CA LEU A 129 3.88 -3.29 14.93
C LEU A 129 3.76 -4.67 15.58
N THR A 130 3.19 -5.64 14.87
CA THR A 130 2.97 -7.00 15.40
C THR A 130 4.29 -7.66 15.85
N LEU A 131 5.34 -7.58 15.04
CA LEU A 131 6.66 -8.13 15.39
C LEU A 131 7.31 -7.37 16.56
N TYR A 132 7.12 -6.05 16.60
CA TYR A 132 7.61 -5.23 17.70
C TYR A 132 6.93 -5.61 19.02
N LEU A 133 5.59 -5.70 19.05
CA LEU A 133 4.83 -6.09 20.24
C LEU A 133 5.21 -7.48 20.72
N ALA A 134 5.30 -8.47 19.82
CA ALA A 134 5.71 -9.82 20.19
C ALA A 134 7.13 -9.90 20.81
N ARG A 135 8.00 -8.92 20.53
CA ARG A 135 9.34 -8.83 21.10
C ARG A 135 9.35 -8.16 22.47
N VAL A 136 8.66 -7.03 22.61
CA VAL A 136 8.71 -6.18 23.82
C VAL A 136 7.66 -6.55 24.86
N ARG A 137 6.59 -7.25 24.46
CA ARG A 137 5.54 -7.83 25.31
C ARG A 137 5.38 -9.31 24.95
N PRO A 138 6.30 -10.19 25.38
CA PRO A 138 6.24 -11.63 25.06
C PRO A 138 5.02 -12.36 25.67
N ASP A 139 4.35 -11.71 26.61
CA ASP A 139 3.08 -12.10 27.22
C ASP A 139 1.87 -11.78 26.33
N ALA A 140 1.98 -10.79 25.44
CA ALA A 140 0.89 -10.39 24.55
C ALA A 140 0.70 -11.39 23.40
N ASP A 141 -0.56 -11.71 23.09
CA ASP A 141 -0.92 -12.40 21.86
C ASP A 141 -1.05 -11.37 20.73
N ALA A 142 0.07 -11.09 20.06
CA ALA A 142 0.14 -10.16 18.94
C ALA A 142 -0.16 -10.87 17.61
N VAL A 143 -1.25 -10.44 16.96
CA VAL A 143 -1.72 -10.96 15.68
C VAL A 143 -1.72 -9.83 14.64
N GLY A 144 -1.24 -10.11 13.43
CA GLY A 144 -1.41 -9.24 12.27
C GLY A 144 -2.31 -9.91 11.26
N ILE A 145 -3.23 -9.16 10.64
CA ILE A 145 -3.98 -9.62 9.46
C ILE A 145 -3.67 -8.72 8.28
N GLU A 146 -3.45 -9.33 7.12
CA GLU A 146 -3.16 -8.62 5.89
C GLU A 146 -3.91 -9.26 4.73
N LEU A 147 -4.47 -8.43 3.85
CA LEU A 147 -5.26 -8.87 2.70
C LEU A 147 -4.35 -9.11 1.48
N ALA A 148 -3.26 -8.36 1.35
CA ALA A 148 -2.31 -8.48 0.26
C ALA A 148 -1.36 -9.68 0.48
N PRO A 149 -1.33 -10.67 -0.44
CA PRO A 149 -0.55 -11.89 -0.26
C PRO A 149 0.96 -11.65 -0.10
N LEU A 150 1.52 -10.66 -0.80
CA LEU A 150 2.97 -10.43 -0.77
C LEU A 150 3.44 -9.77 0.54
N PRO A 151 2.82 -8.65 1.02
CA PRO A 151 3.12 -8.14 2.36
C PRO A 151 2.91 -9.17 3.47
N TRP A 152 1.83 -9.96 3.42
CA TRP A 152 1.61 -11.07 4.34
C TRP A 152 2.73 -12.11 4.32
N LEU A 153 3.17 -12.55 3.13
CA LEU A 153 4.24 -13.54 3.01
C LEU A 153 5.55 -13.00 3.61
N VAL A 154 5.85 -11.73 3.39
CA VAL A 154 7.03 -11.08 3.97
C VAL A 154 6.92 -11.00 5.49
N SER A 155 5.78 -10.60 6.05
CA SER A 155 5.60 -10.53 7.51
C SER A 155 5.70 -11.90 8.17
N TRP A 156 5.12 -12.94 7.54
CA TRP A 156 5.25 -14.33 7.97
C TRP A 156 6.71 -14.83 7.93
N LEU A 157 7.44 -14.57 6.83
CA LEU A 157 8.86 -14.93 6.71
C LEU A 157 9.71 -14.21 7.77
N ARG A 158 9.49 -12.92 7.98
CA ARG A 158 10.17 -12.15 9.03
C ARG A 158 9.93 -12.75 10.41
N ALA A 159 8.70 -13.17 10.72
CA ALA A 159 8.37 -13.82 11.97
C ALA A 159 9.13 -15.15 12.13
N LYS A 160 9.14 -15.98 11.09
CA LYS A 160 9.83 -17.29 11.09
C LYS A 160 11.33 -17.13 11.26
N LEU A 161 11.96 -16.25 10.50
CA LEU A 161 13.41 -15.98 10.58
C LEU A 161 13.82 -15.43 11.95
N ALA A 162 12.98 -14.57 12.55
CA ALA A 162 13.21 -14.02 13.88
C ALA A 162 12.79 -14.96 15.03
N ARG A 163 12.27 -16.16 14.73
CA ARG A 163 11.63 -17.08 15.70
C ARG A 163 10.63 -16.36 16.63
N SER A 164 9.89 -15.41 16.06
CA SER A 164 8.92 -14.60 16.78
C SER A 164 7.66 -15.39 17.12
N ARG A 165 6.99 -15.01 18.21
CA ARG A 165 5.66 -15.52 18.59
C ARG A 165 4.51 -14.83 17.84
N ALA A 166 4.80 -13.76 17.10
CA ALA A 166 3.83 -13.05 16.27
C ALA A 166 3.13 -13.99 15.29
N ARG A 167 1.80 -13.84 15.15
CA ARG A 167 0.99 -14.61 14.21
C ARG A 167 0.50 -13.71 13.08
N PHE A 168 0.59 -14.18 11.85
CA PHE A 168 0.15 -13.44 10.66
C PHE A 168 -0.91 -14.21 9.88
N LEU A 169 -2.07 -13.59 9.70
CA LEU A 169 -3.21 -14.14 8.97
C LEU A 169 -3.30 -13.49 7.59
N LEU A 170 -3.51 -14.29 6.56
CA LEU A 170 -3.87 -13.80 5.22
C LEU A 170 -5.40 -13.74 5.16
N GLY A 171 -5.98 -12.55 5.07
CA GLY A 171 -7.43 -12.43 5.00
C GLY A 171 -7.97 -11.02 5.15
N ASP A 172 -9.30 -10.97 5.08
CA ASP A 172 -10.07 -9.76 5.29
C ASP A 172 -10.43 -9.61 6.77
N TYR A 173 -10.07 -8.48 7.37
CA TYR A 173 -10.37 -8.21 8.78
C TYR A 173 -11.87 -8.09 9.03
N GLU A 174 -12.70 -7.81 8.02
CA GLU A 174 -14.16 -7.75 8.18
C GLU A 174 -14.74 -9.08 8.65
N LYS A 175 -14.07 -10.20 8.37
CA LYS A 175 -14.48 -11.55 8.76
C LYS A 175 -13.96 -12.00 10.12
N LEU A 176 -13.12 -11.20 10.77
CA LEU A 176 -12.61 -11.51 12.11
C LEU A 176 -13.60 -11.08 13.17
N ASP A 177 -13.75 -11.86 14.24
CA ASP A 177 -14.47 -11.43 15.43
C ASP A 177 -13.59 -10.45 16.24
N PHE A 178 -14.00 -9.18 16.36
CA PHE A 178 -13.25 -8.19 17.13
C PHE A 178 -13.40 -8.36 18.64
N SER A 179 -14.41 -9.10 19.10
CA SER A 179 -14.69 -9.31 20.54
C SER A 179 -13.56 -10.03 21.27
N GLN A 180 -12.67 -10.69 20.52
CA GLN A 180 -11.57 -11.48 21.05
C GLN A 180 -10.30 -10.65 21.35
N PHE A 181 -10.27 -9.36 20.99
CA PHE A 181 -9.10 -8.50 21.11
C PHE A 181 -9.33 -7.40 22.15
N ASP A 182 -8.31 -7.13 22.95
CA ASP A 182 -8.27 -5.99 23.87
C ASP A 182 -7.89 -4.69 23.14
N LEU A 183 -7.10 -4.80 22.08
CA LEU A 183 -6.70 -3.67 21.23
C LEU A 183 -6.75 -4.06 19.75
N VAL A 184 -7.45 -3.24 18.96
CA VAL A 184 -7.41 -3.27 17.50
C VAL A 184 -6.65 -2.04 17.02
N PHE A 185 -5.52 -2.24 16.33
CA PHE A 185 -4.73 -1.17 15.72
C PHE A 185 -4.98 -1.11 14.21
N ALA A 186 -5.20 0.09 13.68
CA ALA A 186 -5.47 0.34 12.27
C ALA A 186 -4.59 1.46 11.73
N TYR A 187 -3.96 1.22 10.58
CA TYR A 187 -3.40 2.27 9.72
C TYR A 187 -3.79 1.98 8.26
N LEU A 188 -5.06 2.24 7.95
CA LEU A 188 -5.70 1.85 6.69
C LEU A 188 -5.79 3.05 5.72
N SER A 189 -6.99 3.54 5.44
CA SER A 189 -7.21 4.78 4.66
C SER A 189 -8.56 5.38 5.07
N PRO A 190 -8.84 6.65 4.71
CA PRO A 190 -10.12 7.29 5.03
C PRO A 190 -11.34 6.50 4.54
N ALA A 191 -11.22 5.81 3.39
CA ALA A 191 -12.31 5.03 2.79
C ALA A 191 -12.75 3.83 3.66
N ALA A 192 -11.85 3.30 4.51
CA ALA A 192 -12.14 2.13 5.35
C ALA A 192 -12.72 2.49 6.73
N MET A 193 -12.60 3.76 7.17
CA MET A 193 -12.86 4.17 8.56
C MET A 193 -14.32 3.99 8.99
N SER A 194 -15.27 4.35 8.13
CA SER A 194 -16.70 4.16 8.40
C SER A 194 -17.08 2.68 8.58
N GLY A 195 -16.53 1.80 7.74
CA GLY A 195 -16.74 0.35 7.84
C GLY A 195 -16.13 -0.21 9.12
N LEU A 196 -14.89 0.21 9.42
CA LEU A 196 -14.18 -0.15 10.64
C LEU A 196 -14.96 0.25 11.90
N TRP A 197 -15.51 1.47 11.94
CA TRP A 197 -16.31 1.92 13.08
C TRP A 197 -17.54 1.07 13.33
N ARG A 198 -18.33 0.80 12.28
CA ARG A 198 -19.54 -0.04 12.41
C ARG A 198 -19.22 -1.41 12.98
N LYS A 199 -18.12 -2.02 12.53
CA LYS A 199 -17.66 -3.33 13.02
C LYS A 199 -17.19 -3.25 14.47
N ALA A 200 -16.35 -2.27 14.79
CA ALA A 200 -15.83 -2.08 16.14
C ALA A 200 -16.96 -1.84 17.15
N ALA A 201 -17.91 -0.96 16.82
CA ALA A 201 -19.08 -0.68 17.66
C ALA A 201 -20.02 -1.87 17.85
N ALA A 202 -20.07 -2.80 16.91
CA ALA A 202 -20.91 -4.00 17.01
C ALA A 202 -20.25 -5.13 17.81
N GLU A 203 -18.92 -5.26 17.76
CA GLU A 203 -18.22 -6.48 18.20
C GLU A 203 -17.24 -6.26 19.36
N MET A 204 -16.69 -5.06 19.54
CA MET A 204 -15.70 -4.81 20.59
C MET A 204 -16.33 -4.84 21.98
N ARG A 205 -15.62 -5.43 22.94
CA ARG A 205 -16.11 -5.62 24.31
C ARG A 205 -15.82 -4.41 25.20
N PRO A 206 -16.61 -4.19 26.25
CA PRO A 206 -16.27 -3.23 27.29
C PRO A 206 -14.86 -3.46 27.84
N GLY A 207 -14.07 -2.39 27.95
CA GLY A 207 -12.66 -2.41 28.38
C GLY A 207 -11.65 -2.69 27.26
N SER A 208 -12.09 -2.78 26.00
CA SER A 208 -11.21 -2.85 24.83
C SER A 208 -11.08 -1.49 24.13
N MET A 209 -10.12 -1.37 23.21
CA MET A 209 -9.89 -0.11 22.49
C MET A 209 -9.55 -0.29 21.01
N LEU A 210 -10.06 0.64 20.20
CA LEU A 210 -9.66 0.82 18.81
C LEU A 210 -8.65 1.96 18.71
N CYS A 211 -7.51 1.73 18.08
CA CYS A 211 -6.50 2.73 17.80
C CYS A 211 -6.35 2.92 16.29
N SER A 212 -6.56 4.15 15.79
CA SER A 212 -6.35 4.49 14.38
C SER A 212 -5.24 5.53 14.25
N TYR A 213 -4.21 5.21 13.48
CA TYR A 213 -3.13 6.14 13.20
C TYR A 213 -3.47 7.02 11.99
N GLU A 214 -3.28 8.34 12.13
CA GLU A 214 -3.55 9.39 11.14
C GLU A 214 -5.02 9.62 10.76
N PHE A 215 -5.81 8.55 10.63
CA PHE A 215 -7.16 8.61 10.09
C PHE A 215 -8.23 8.63 11.19
N ILE A 216 -9.04 9.68 11.20
CA ILE A 216 -10.15 9.86 12.14
C ILE A 216 -11.41 9.12 11.67
N ILE A 217 -12.19 8.62 12.62
CA ILE A 217 -13.57 8.14 12.40
C ILE A 217 -14.51 9.32 12.64
N THR A 218 -15.27 9.71 11.63
CA THR A 218 -16.16 10.89 11.70
C THR A 218 -17.45 10.65 12.49
N GLU A 219 -17.84 9.39 12.61
CA GLU A 219 -19.09 8.94 13.21
C GLU A 219 -19.08 9.01 14.74
N ARG A 220 -17.90 9.02 15.36
CA ARG A 220 -17.73 9.20 16.81
C ARG A 220 -16.42 9.92 17.10
N THR A 221 -16.49 10.96 17.92
CA THR A 221 -15.31 11.65 18.45
C THR A 221 -14.41 10.68 19.22
N SER A 222 -13.10 10.73 18.98
CA SER A 222 -12.12 9.93 19.73
C SER A 222 -12.10 10.31 21.20
N ASP A 223 -12.03 9.31 22.07
CA ASP A 223 -11.94 9.50 23.52
C ASP A 223 -10.55 9.98 23.96
N SER A 224 -9.50 9.65 23.19
CA SER A 224 -8.14 10.14 23.43
C SER A 224 -7.36 10.30 22.11
N ILE A 225 -6.38 11.21 22.13
CA ILE A 225 -5.49 11.49 20.99
C ILE A 225 -4.06 11.56 21.51
N ILE A 226 -3.18 10.73 20.95
CA ILE A 226 -1.75 10.76 21.22
C ILE A 226 -1.02 11.29 19.99
N ARG A 227 -0.26 12.38 20.14
CA ARG A 227 0.64 12.88 19.08
C ARG A 227 2.01 12.23 19.27
N ALA A 228 2.15 11.02 18.74
CA ALA A 228 3.35 10.20 18.96
C ALA A 228 4.56 10.71 18.15
N THR A 229 4.34 11.29 16.97
CA THR A 229 5.44 11.65 16.05
C THR A 229 5.85 13.12 16.15
N PRO A 230 7.12 13.50 15.85
CA PRO A 230 7.55 14.90 15.77
C PRO A 230 6.78 15.73 14.73
N THR A 231 6.23 15.06 13.72
CA THR A 231 5.34 15.62 12.70
C THR A 231 3.89 15.73 13.18
N GLU A 232 3.64 15.49 14.47
CA GLU A 232 2.34 15.59 15.14
C GLU A 232 1.19 14.76 14.55
N ILE A 233 1.52 13.70 13.80
CA ILE A 233 0.48 12.82 13.23
C ILE A 233 -0.24 12.12 14.40
N PRO A 234 -1.57 12.27 14.51
CA PRO A 234 -2.34 11.80 15.65
C PRO A 234 -2.55 10.28 15.61
N LEU A 235 -2.52 9.66 16.78
CA LEU A 235 -3.06 8.33 17.06
C LEU A 235 -4.38 8.54 17.81
N TYR A 236 -5.50 8.28 17.14
CA TYR A 236 -6.84 8.38 17.70
C TYR A 236 -7.22 7.10 18.43
N ILE A 237 -7.88 7.23 19.58
CA ILE A 237 -8.26 6.11 20.44
C ILE A 237 -9.74 6.21 20.78
N TRP A 238 -10.46 5.10 20.63
CA TRP A 238 -11.84 4.92 21.10
C TRP A 238 -11.89 3.76 22.08
N TYR A 239 -12.49 3.98 23.25
CA TYR A 239 -12.73 2.96 24.26
C TYR A 239 -14.17 2.44 24.16
N PHE A 240 -14.31 1.13 24.39
CA PHE A 240 -15.60 0.43 24.41
C PHE A 240 -15.97 0.02 25.83
#